data_AF-A0A535Y1Z9-F1
#
_entry.id   AF-A0A535Y1Z9-F1
#
_cell.length_a   1.000
_cell.length_b   1.000
_cell.length_c   1.000
_cell.angle_alpha   90.00
_cell.angle_beta   90.00
_cell.angle_gamma   90.00
#
_symmetry.space_group_name_H-M   'P 1'
#
loop_
_entity.id
_entity.type
_entity.pdbx_description
1 polymer ?
#
loop_
_entity_poly.entity_id
_entity_poly.type
_entity_poly.pdbx_seq_one_letter_code
_entity_poly.pdbx_strand_id
1 'polypeptide(L)'
;MVLFDHLSPRSFLAFRPYLGTASGSESAQFREVQKALGLRGHAGSPVFVAFRAAMQARALTLEQTYRDPSAAGALYRVAEALVDISEEFWQLNAVHVQIAERTIGQRPGTGGTTGVAYLAEGLESARAFPELWDVRTRL
;
A
#
# COMPACT_ATOMS: atom_id res chain seq x y z
N MET A 1 1.53 -17.81 4.68
CA MET A 1 0.88 -18.22 5.94
C MET A 1 0.50 -16.97 6.68
N VAL A 2 -0.79 -16.71 6.86
CA VAL A 2 -1.32 -15.44 7.37
C VAL A 2 -1.74 -15.65 8.83
N LEU A 3 -1.35 -14.73 9.71
CA LEU A 3 -1.39 -14.84 11.18
C LEU A 3 -2.77 -15.18 11.82
N PHE A 4 -3.86 -15.21 11.05
CA PHE A 4 -5.22 -15.50 11.54
C PHE A 4 -5.74 -16.90 11.23
N ASP A 5 -4.92 -17.80 10.67
CA ASP A 5 -5.36 -19.18 10.37
C ASP A 5 -5.80 -19.97 11.61
N HIS A 6 -5.33 -19.56 12.80
CA HIS A 6 -5.63 -20.23 14.07
C HIS A 6 -6.75 -19.56 14.89
N LEU A 7 -7.24 -18.37 14.49
CA LEU A 7 -8.36 -17.71 15.16
C LEU A 7 -9.65 -17.98 14.40
N SER A 8 -10.53 -18.83 14.97
CA SER A 8 -11.82 -19.09 14.33
C SER A 8 -12.69 -17.82 14.31
N PRO A 9 -13.54 -17.63 13.27
CA PRO A 9 -14.49 -16.52 13.24
C PRO A 9 -15.40 -16.47 14.48
N ARG A 10 -15.82 -17.64 15.00
CA ARG A 10 -16.62 -17.73 16.22
C ARG A 10 -15.86 -17.16 17.43
N SER A 11 -14.58 -17.51 17.58
CA SER A 11 -13.72 -17.00 18.66
C SER A 11 -13.52 -15.49 18.56
N PHE A 12 -13.28 -14.97 17.35
CA PHE A 12 -13.18 -13.52 17.14
C PHE A 12 -14.47 -12.79 17.51
N LEU A 13 -15.62 -13.29 17.04
CA LEU A 13 -16.92 -12.69 17.31
C LEU A 13 -17.29 -12.71 18.81
N ALA A 14 -16.77 -13.68 19.58
CA ALA A 14 -17.02 -13.76 21.02
C ALA A 14 -16.44 -12.57 21.79
N PHE A 15 -15.28 -12.03 21.37
CA PHE A 15 -14.67 -10.87 22.03
C PHE A 15 -14.79 -9.55 21.25
N ARG A 16 -15.21 -9.59 19.98
CA ARG A 16 -15.42 -8.39 19.13
C ARG A 16 -16.20 -7.26 19.83
N PRO A 17 -17.27 -7.51 20.62
CA PRO A 17 -17.98 -6.43 21.31
C PRO A 17 -17.11 -5.60 22.26
N TYR A 18 -16.06 -6.20 22.84
CA TYR A 18 -15.15 -5.51 23.75
C TYR A 18 -14.16 -4.57 23.04
N LEU A 19 -14.09 -4.60 21.70
CA LEU A 19 -13.29 -3.65 20.93
C LEU A 19 -13.96 -2.26 20.83
N GLY A 20 -15.24 -2.15 21.17
CA GLY A 20 -15.99 -0.89 21.08
C GLY A 20 -15.90 -0.28 19.68
N THR A 21 -15.46 0.98 19.61
CA THR A 21 -15.27 1.73 18.36
C THR A 21 -13.84 1.67 17.82
N ALA A 22 -12.92 0.98 18.49
CA ALA A 22 -11.52 0.94 18.10
C ALA A 22 -11.36 0.30 16.71
N SER A 23 -10.46 0.87 15.90
CA SER A 23 -10.34 0.50 14.49
C SER A 23 -8.93 0.74 13.93
N GLY A 24 -8.56 -0.05 12.94
CA GLY A 24 -7.30 0.13 12.19
C GLY A 24 -7.17 1.51 11.52
N SER A 25 -8.28 2.22 11.29
CA SER A 25 -8.28 3.62 10.80
C SER A 25 -7.57 4.59 11.74
N GLU A 26 -7.41 4.23 13.01
CA GLU A 26 -6.75 5.04 14.03
C GLU A 26 -5.22 4.84 14.04
N SER A 27 -4.69 3.86 13.28
CA SER A 27 -3.27 3.53 13.25
C SER A 27 -2.42 4.68 12.70
N ALA A 28 -1.72 5.38 13.60
CA ALA A 28 -0.84 6.49 13.25
C ALA A 28 0.32 6.04 12.34
N GLN A 29 0.94 4.90 12.64
CA GLN A 29 2.05 4.38 11.84
C GLN A 29 1.60 4.02 10.42
N PHE A 30 0.42 3.42 10.26
CA PHE A 30 -0.10 3.09 8.93
C PHE A 30 -0.38 4.35 8.11
N ARG A 31 -0.88 5.42 8.75
CA ARG A 31 -1.03 6.73 8.10
C ARG A 31 0.30 7.34 7.66
N GLU A 32 1.35 7.23 8.47
CA GLU A 32 2.69 7.71 8.07
C GLU A 32 3.23 6.94 6.86
N VAL A 33 3.01 5.62 6.78
CA VAL A 33 3.36 4.83 5.60
C VAL A 33 2.56 5.28 4.38
N GLN A 34 1.25 5.44 4.50
CA GLN A 34 0.40 5.92 3.40
C GLN A 34 0.85 7.29 2.88
N LYS A 35 1.22 8.20 3.80
CA LYS A 35 1.78 9.51 3.46
C LYS A 35 3.12 9.37 2.74
N ALA A 36 4.02 8.52 3.22
CA ALA A 36 5.31 8.27 2.58
C ALA A 36 5.15 7.71 1.15
N LEU A 37 4.11 6.92 0.90
CA LEU A 37 3.77 6.35 -0.40
C LEU A 37 2.90 7.26 -1.29
N GLY A 38 2.40 8.39 -0.76
CA GLY A 38 1.53 9.31 -1.51
C GLY A 38 0.12 8.74 -1.76
N LEU A 39 -0.39 7.93 -0.83
CA LEU A 39 -1.69 7.25 -0.94
C LEU A 39 -2.77 7.93 -0.08
N ARG A 40 -4.04 7.56 -0.27
CA ARG A 40 -5.20 8.04 0.53
C ARG A 40 -5.32 9.56 0.61
N GLY A 41 -5.22 10.25 -0.53
CA GLY A 41 -5.44 11.70 -0.62
C GLY A 41 -4.25 12.56 -0.16
N HIS A 42 -3.11 11.95 0.20
CA HIS A 42 -1.88 12.70 0.45
C HIS A 42 -1.27 13.16 -0.88
N ALA A 43 -1.09 14.48 -1.03
CA ALA A 43 -0.53 15.06 -2.23
C ALA A 43 0.98 14.77 -2.33
N GLY A 44 1.34 13.86 -3.23
CA GLY A 44 2.73 13.51 -3.55
C GLY A 44 3.42 12.66 -2.49
N SER A 45 4.22 11.69 -2.94
CA SER A 45 5.08 10.91 -2.05
C SER A 45 6.40 11.67 -1.80
N PRO A 46 6.80 11.93 -0.55
CA PRO A 46 8.10 12.52 -0.25
C PRO A 46 9.26 11.63 -0.71
N VAL A 47 9.10 10.31 -0.64
CA VAL A 47 10.11 9.35 -1.11
C VAL A 47 10.25 9.43 -2.62
N PHE A 48 9.13 9.49 -3.35
CA PHE A 48 9.16 9.60 -4.81
C PHE A 48 9.70 10.96 -5.27
N VAL A 49 9.37 12.05 -4.56
CA VAL A 49 9.96 13.38 -4.80
C VAL A 49 11.48 13.34 -4.65
N ALA A 50 12.00 12.73 -3.58
CA ALA A 50 13.43 12.58 -3.37
C ALA A 50 14.09 11.73 -4.47
N PHE A 51 13.46 10.63 -4.88
CA PHE A 51 13.92 9.80 -5.99
C PHE A 51 14.01 10.59 -7.30
N ARG A 52 12.96 11.36 -7.67
CA ARG A 52 12.99 12.20 -8.87
C ARG A 52 14.07 13.28 -8.80
N ALA A 53 14.26 13.91 -7.65
CA ALA A 53 15.33 14.89 -7.46
C ALA A 53 16.73 14.26 -7.66
N ALA A 54 16.94 13.03 -7.16
CA ALA A 54 18.20 12.31 -7.35
C ALA A 54 18.45 11.94 -8.83
N MET A 55 17.40 11.59 -9.58
CA MET A 55 17.51 11.38 -11.04
C MET A 55 17.83 12.67 -11.78
N GLN A 56 17.15 13.77 -11.45
CA GLN A 56 17.37 15.08 -12.05
C GLN A 56 18.81 15.57 -11.83
N ALA A 57 19.38 15.34 -10.64
CA ALA A 57 20.77 15.66 -10.34
C ALA A 57 21.78 14.90 -11.23
N ARG A 58 21.36 13.79 -11.85
CA ARG A 58 22.17 13.00 -12.81
C ARG A 58 21.73 13.20 -14.26
N ALA A 59 20.84 14.15 -14.52
CA ALA A 59 20.25 14.44 -15.83
C ALA A 59 19.61 13.19 -16.50
N LEU A 60 19.00 12.31 -15.70
CA LEU A 60 18.32 11.12 -16.17
C LEU A 60 16.80 11.31 -16.17
N THR A 61 16.14 10.87 -17.25
CA THR A 61 14.70 10.61 -17.24
C THR A 61 14.40 9.21 -16.70
N LEU A 62 13.12 8.92 -16.46
CA LEU A 62 12.71 7.61 -15.97
C LEU A 62 12.93 6.53 -17.03
N GLU A 63 12.61 6.83 -18.29
CA GLU A 63 12.84 5.92 -19.42
C GLU A 63 14.32 5.61 -19.58
N GLN A 64 15.19 6.63 -19.48
CA GLN A 64 16.64 6.43 -19.54
C GLN A 64 17.15 5.58 -18.38
N THR A 65 16.59 5.79 -17.18
CA THR A 65 16.94 5.01 -15.98
C THR A 65 16.66 3.50 -16.17
N TYR A 66 15.60 3.16 -16.91
CA TYR A 66 15.23 1.77 -17.19
C TYR A 66 15.90 1.19 -18.45
N ARG A 67 16.17 2.01 -19.48
CA ARG A 67 16.78 1.54 -20.74
C ARG A 67 18.26 1.20 -20.60
N ASP A 68 18.97 1.85 -19.69
CA ASP A 68 20.36 1.51 -19.37
C ASP A 68 20.57 1.39 -17.85
N PRO A 69 20.20 0.23 -17.26
CA PRO A 69 20.38 -0.03 -15.83
C PRO A 69 21.83 0.10 -15.35
N SER A 70 22.80 -0.19 -16.23
CA SER A 70 24.23 -0.11 -15.90
C SER A 70 24.67 1.34 -15.72
N ALA A 71 24.28 2.22 -16.66
CA ALA A 71 24.56 3.66 -16.55
C ALA A 71 23.80 4.32 -15.39
N ALA A 72 22.55 3.92 -15.16
CA ALA A 72 21.73 4.46 -14.07
C ALA A 72 22.22 4.03 -12.67
N GLY A 73 22.75 2.80 -12.56
CA GLY A 73 23.33 2.26 -11.34
C GLY A 73 22.33 2.18 -10.19
N ALA A 74 22.61 2.87 -9.08
CA ALA A 74 21.75 2.83 -7.89
C ALA A 74 20.34 3.38 -8.14
N LEU A 75 20.15 4.31 -9.08
CA LEU A 75 18.82 4.88 -9.36
C LEU A 75 17.86 3.84 -9.94
N TYR A 76 18.35 2.96 -10.82
CA TYR A 76 17.54 1.85 -11.32
C TYR A 76 17.12 0.91 -10.18
N ARG A 77 18.06 0.53 -9.31
CA ARG A 77 17.76 -0.33 -8.15
C ARG A 77 16.76 0.31 -7.18
N VAL A 78 16.85 1.63 -6.97
CA VAL A 78 15.87 2.37 -6.16
C VAL A 78 14.50 2.38 -6.85
N ALA A 79 14.45 2.56 -8.17
CA ALA A 79 13.20 2.51 -8.92
C ALA A 79 12.50 1.14 -8.76
N GLU A 80 13.25 0.04 -8.89
CA GLU A 80 12.70 -1.31 -8.68
C GLU A 80 12.26 -1.53 -7.24
N ALA A 81 13.07 -1.13 -6.25
CA ALA A 81 12.69 -1.26 -4.84
C ALA A 81 11.41 -0.47 -4.49
N LEU A 82 11.17 0.69 -5.12
CA LEU A 82 9.93 1.45 -4.93
C LEU A 82 8.71 0.73 -5.54
N VAL A 83 8.89 0.03 -6.66
CA VAL A 83 7.85 -0.79 -7.28
C VAL A 83 7.54 -2.00 -6.39
N ASP A 84 8.56 -2.67 -5.87
CA ASP A 84 8.41 -3.80 -4.94
C ASP A 84 7.63 -3.37 -3.70
N ILE A 85 8.00 -2.23 -3.08
CA ILE A 85 7.27 -1.69 -1.92
C ILE A 85 5.81 -1.37 -2.26
N SER A 86 5.56 -0.82 -3.45
CA SER A 86 4.19 -0.52 -3.92
C SER A 86 3.37 -1.80 -4.07
N GLU A 87 3.96 -2.85 -4.65
CA GLU A 87 3.33 -4.15 -4.80
C GLU A 87 3.05 -4.81 -3.46
N GLU A 88 4.05 -4.89 -2.56
CA GLU A 88 3.91 -5.47 -1.23
C GLU A 88 2.85 -4.74 -0.40
N PHE A 89 2.80 -3.41 -0.49
CA PHE A 89 1.78 -2.63 0.20
C PHE A 89 0.38 -2.90 -0.37
N TRP A 90 0.25 -3.02 -1.69
CA TRP A 90 -1.02 -3.41 -2.32
C TRP A 90 -1.45 -4.81 -1.87
N GLN A 91 -0.53 -5.79 -1.86
CA GLN A 91 -0.79 -7.16 -1.41
C GLN A 91 -1.22 -7.20 0.06
N LEU A 92 -0.58 -6.41 0.94
CA LEU A 92 -0.97 -6.28 2.34
C LEU A 92 -2.44 -5.84 2.46
N ASN A 93 -2.87 -4.84 1.68
CA ASN A 93 -4.25 -4.36 1.69
C ASN A 93 -5.20 -5.42 1.13
N ALA A 94 -4.83 -6.14 0.07
CA ALA A 94 -5.63 -7.22 -0.50
C ALA A 94 -5.84 -8.38 0.49
N VAL A 95 -4.76 -8.80 1.15
CA VAL A 95 -4.82 -9.84 2.20
C VAL A 95 -5.68 -9.35 3.39
N HIS A 96 -5.60 -8.07 3.75
CA HIS A 96 -6.44 -7.52 4.81
C HIS A 96 -7.94 -7.59 4.46
N VAL A 97 -8.32 -7.28 3.21
CA VAL A 97 -9.71 -7.46 2.73
C VAL A 97 -10.16 -8.92 2.93
N GLN A 98 -9.34 -9.88 2.51
CA GLN A 98 -9.66 -11.31 2.62
C GLN A 98 -9.78 -11.78 4.07
N ILE A 99 -8.87 -11.36 4.95
CA ILE A 99 -8.94 -11.68 6.39
C ILE A 99 -10.22 -11.09 6.99
N ALA A 100 -10.55 -9.83 6.68
CA ALA A 100 -11.74 -9.18 7.20
C ALA A 100 -13.01 -9.93 6.76
N GLU A 101 -13.13 -10.27 5.48
CA GLU A 101 -14.27 -11.03 4.96
C GLU A 101 -14.38 -12.41 5.61
N ARG A 102 -13.27 -13.14 5.74
CA ARG A 102 -13.25 -14.44 6.41
C ARG A 102 -13.64 -14.35 7.90
N THR A 103 -13.30 -13.25 8.57
CA THR A 103 -13.46 -13.10 10.02
C THR A 103 -14.84 -12.58 10.41
N ILE A 104 -15.33 -11.53 9.72
CA ILE A 104 -16.58 -10.86 10.07
C ILE A 104 -17.66 -10.93 8.99
N GLY A 105 -17.36 -11.47 7.81
CA GLY A 105 -18.24 -11.44 6.65
C GLY A 105 -18.45 -10.00 6.16
N GLN A 106 -19.67 -9.71 5.72
CA GLN A 106 -20.07 -8.37 5.23
C GLN A 106 -20.55 -7.43 6.35
N ARG A 107 -20.19 -7.70 7.61
CA ARG A 107 -20.58 -6.83 8.74
C ARG A 107 -19.82 -5.49 8.68
N PRO A 108 -20.44 -4.39 9.14
CA PRO A 108 -19.75 -3.10 9.31
C PRO A 108 -18.52 -3.21 10.21
N GLY A 109 -17.53 -2.35 9.98
CA GLY A 109 -16.35 -2.23 10.84
C GLY A 109 -16.69 -1.65 12.21
N THR A 110 -15.87 -1.93 13.23
CA THR A 110 -16.02 -1.35 14.58
C THR A 110 -15.85 0.17 14.57
N GLY A 111 -15.01 0.69 13.68
CA GLY A 111 -14.83 2.13 13.45
C GLY A 111 -15.92 2.81 12.61
N GLY A 112 -17.07 2.18 12.40
CA GLY A 112 -18.21 2.77 11.67
C GLY A 112 -18.13 2.71 10.14
N THR A 113 -17.14 2.01 9.58
CA THR A 113 -17.03 1.81 8.13
C THR A 113 -18.01 0.73 7.64
N THR A 114 -18.22 0.67 6.32
CA THR A 114 -19.00 -0.41 5.67
C THR A 114 -18.29 -1.77 5.69
N GLY A 115 -17.15 -1.90 6.39
CA GLY A 115 -16.41 -3.15 6.54
C GLY A 115 -15.63 -3.50 5.26
N VAL A 116 -15.85 -4.70 4.73
CA VAL A 116 -15.15 -5.23 3.54
C VAL A 116 -15.26 -4.29 2.34
N ALA A 117 -16.44 -3.69 2.11
CA ALA A 117 -16.65 -2.76 0.99
C ALA A 117 -15.72 -1.53 1.08
N TYR A 118 -15.60 -0.90 2.25
CA TYR A 118 -14.69 0.22 2.48
C TYR A 118 -13.21 -0.17 2.27
N LEU A 119 -12.83 -1.38 2.68
CA LEU A 119 -11.46 -1.87 2.46
C LEU A 119 -11.19 -2.12 0.98
N ALA A 120 -12.15 -2.68 0.24
CA ALA A 120 -12.05 -2.97 -1.18
C ALA A 120 -11.92 -1.69 -2.03
N GLU A 121 -12.74 -0.67 -1.76
CA GLU A 121 -12.61 0.65 -2.39
C GLU A 121 -11.21 1.24 -2.16
N GLY A 122 -10.67 1.02 -0.97
CA GLY A 122 -9.30 1.39 -0.62
C GLY A 122 -8.21 0.74 -1.47
N LEU A 123 -8.44 -0.47 -1.95
CA LEU A 123 -7.48 -1.24 -2.73
C LEU A 123 -7.29 -0.69 -4.14
N GLU A 124 -8.34 -0.07 -4.71
CA GLU A 124 -8.32 0.54 -6.05
C GLU A 124 -7.29 1.67 -6.13
N SER A 125 -7.10 2.39 -5.01
CA SER A 125 -6.16 3.51 -4.89
C SER A 125 -4.88 3.16 -4.12
N ALA A 126 -4.59 1.87 -3.90
CA ALA A 126 -3.46 1.43 -3.08
C ALA A 126 -2.15 1.19 -3.86
N ARG A 127 -2.14 1.39 -5.18
CA ARG A 127 -0.89 1.33 -5.97
C ARG A 127 -0.16 2.68 -5.93
N ALA A 128 0.99 2.69 -5.27
CA ALA A 128 1.86 3.85 -5.23
C ALA A 128 2.70 3.99 -6.51
N PHE A 129 3.15 5.21 -6.77
CA PHE A 129 4.09 5.57 -7.84
C PHE A 129 3.63 5.19 -9.25
N PRO A 130 2.45 5.66 -9.72
CA PRO A 130 1.91 5.28 -11.04
C PRO A 130 2.92 5.51 -12.17
N GLU A 131 3.77 6.54 -12.08
CA GLU A 131 4.78 6.83 -13.10
C GLU A 131 5.81 5.70 -13.27
N LEU A 132 6.14 4.97 -12.19
CA LEU A 132 7.02 3.80 -12.26
C LEU A 132 6.35 2.63 -12.98
N TRP A 133 5.05 2.45 -12.82
CA TRP A 133 4.32 1.42 -13.55
C TRP A 133 4.17 1.80 -15.04
N ASP A 134 3.82 3.06 -15.31
CA ASP A 134 3.54 3.56 -16.65
C ASP A 134 4.77 3.61 -17.56
N VAL A 135 5.98 3.84 -17.01
CA VAL A 135 7.21 3.87 -17.82
C VAL A 135 7.48 2.53 -18.51
N ARG A 136 7.10 1.41 -17.88
CA ARG A 136 7.32 0.05 -18.40
C ARG A 136 6.60 -0.18 -19.73
N THR A 137 5.49 0.52 -19.96
CA THR A 137 4.73 0.47 -21.22
C THR A 137 5.49 1.09 -22.41
N ARG A 138 6.53 1.89 -22.14
CA ARG A 138 7.27 2.68 -23.14
C ARG A 138 8.74 2.27 -23.29
N LEU A 139 9.15 1.17 -22.64
CA LEU A 139 10.52 0.67 -22.69
C LEU A 139 10.86 0.07 -24.05
#